data_AF-W1X8Z7-F1
#
_entry.id   AF-W1X8Z7-F1
#
_cell.length_a   1.000
_cell.length_b   1.000
_cell.length_c   1.000
_cell.angle_alpha   90.00
_cell.angle_beta   90.00
_cell.angle_gamma   90.00
#
_symmetry.space_group_name_H-M   'P 1'
#
loop_
_entity.id
_entity.type
_entity.pdbx_description
1 polymer ?
#
loop_
_entity_poly.entity_id
_entity_poly.type
_entity_poly.pdbx_seq_one_letter_code
_entity_poly.pdbx_strand_id
1 'polypeptide(L)'
;ESLYGENIVLANCVADDPALPSYIPDDYTAQYESTQHLLAAGYRQPLCFWLPESALATGYRRQGFEQAWRDAGRDLAEVKQFHMATGDDHYTDLASLLNAHFKSGKPDFDVLICGNDRAAFVAYQVLLAKGVRIPQDVAVMGFDNLVGVGHLF
;
A
#
# COMPACT_ATOMS: atom_id res chain seq x y z
N GLU A 1 -18.57 -24.65 -20.41
CA GLU A 1 -18.15 -24.40 -21.80
C GLU A 1 -16.79 -23.72 -21.79
N SER A 2 -15.99 -23.96 -22.82
CA SER A 2 -14.67 -23.35 -22.99
C SER A 2 -14.83 -21.99 -23.66
N LEU A 3 -14.11 -20.99 -23.18
CA LEU A 3 -14.06 -19.66 -23.80
C LEU A 3 -12.95 -19.56 -24.87
N TYR A 4 -12.13 -20.60 -25.04
CA TYR A 4 -11.07 -20.63 -26.06
C TYR A 4 -11.62 -20.65 -27.48
N GLY A 5 -11.09 -19.79 -28.35
CA GLY A 5 -11.51 -19.62 -29.75
C GLY A 5 -12.46 -18.44 -29.99
N GLU A 6 -12.92 -17.78 -28.93
CA GLU A 6 -13.71 -16.55 -29.00
C GLU A 6 -12.81 -15.30 -28.95
N ASN A 7 -13.36 -14.15 -29.37
CA ASN A 7 -12.67 -12.87 -29.28
C ASN A 7 -12.75 -12.32 -27.85
N ILE A 8 -11.72 -12.58 -27.04
CA ILE A 8 -11.70 -12.26 -25.61
C ILE A 8 -10.58 -11.28 -25.27
N VAL A 9 -10.85 -10.41 -24.30
CA VAL A 9 -9.87 -9.57 -23.61
C VAL A 9 -10.09 -9.69 -22.10
N LEU A 10 -9.00 -9.72 -21.35
CA LEU A 10 -9.02 -9.75 -19.89
C LEU A 10 -8.84 -8.32 -19.35
N ALA A 11 -9.74 -7.88 -18.49
CA ALA A 11 -9.68 -6.57 -17.84
C ALA A 11 -9.44 -6.75 -16.34
N ASN A 12 -8.35 -6.15 -15.84
CA ASN A 12 -7.93 -6.22 -14.44
C ASN A 12 -7.68 -7.65 -13.91
N CYS A 13 -7.34 -8.58 -14.81
CA CYS A 13 -6.92 -9.93 -14.47
C CYS A 13 -5.97 -10.48 -15.54
N VAL A 14 -5.27 -11.56 -15.18
CA VAL A 14 -4.35 -12.28 -16.05
C VAL A 14 -4.74 -13.75 -16.12
N ALA A 15 -4.38 -14.40 -17.22
CA ALA A 15 -4.43 -15.84 -17.36
C ALA A 15 -3.02 -16.40 -17.50
N ASP A 16 -2.86 -17.69 -17.25
CA ASP A 16 -1.58 -18.38 -17.48
C ASP A 16 -1.21 -18.46 -18.97
N ASP A 17 -2.20 -18.35 -19.87
CA ASP A 17 -1.98 -18.28 -21.31
C ASP A 17 -1.58 -16.85 -21.73
N PRO A 18 -0.32 -16.62 -22.15
CA PRO A 18 0.15 -15.29 -22.54
C PRO A 18 -0.42 -14.81 -23.89
N ALA A 19 -1.11 -15.67 -24.64
CA ALA A 19 -1.76 -15.29 -25.89
C ALA A 19 -3.05 -14.47 -25.67
N LEU A 20 -3.62 -14.51 -24.46
CA LEU A 20 -4.81 -13.73 -24.14
C LEU A 20 -4.42 -12.28 -23.81
N PRO A 21 -4.97 -11.29 -24.54
CA PRO A 21 -4.66 -9.89 -24.26
C PRO A 21 -5.26 -9.47 -22.92
N SER A 22 -4.43 -8.85 -22.08
CA SER A 22 -4.79 -8.33 -20.76
C SER A 22 -4.52 -6.83 -20.65
N TYR A 23 -5.46 -6.11 -20.06
CA TYR A 23 -5.26 -4.73 -19.61
C TYR A 23 -5.32 -4.71 -18.08
N ILE A 24 -4.18 -4.44 -17.45
CA ILE A 24 -4.04 -4.37 -15.99
C ILE A 24 -3.44 -3.02 -15.57
N PRO A 25 -3.64 -2.59 -14.31
CA PRO A 25 -2.93 -1.44 -13.76
C PRO A 25 -1.42 -1.66 -13.74
N ASP A 26 -0.66 -0.59 -13.94
CA ASP A 26 0.78 -0.59 -13.68
C ASP A 26 1.04 -0.30 -12.19
N ASP A 27 0.77 -1.31 -11.37
CA ASP A 27 0.93 -1.25 -9.91
C ASP A 27 2.37 -0.95 -9.47
N TYR A 28 3.35 -1.42 -10.24
CA TYR A 28 4.77 -1.18 -9.97
C TYR A 28 5.12 0.29 -10.13
N THR A 29 4.84 0.87 -11.31
CA THR A 29 5.18 2.27 -11.61
C THR A 29 4.43 3.21 -10.68
N ALA A 30 3.14 2.95 -10.46
CA ALA A 30 2.33 3.76 -9.55
C ALA A 30 2.90 3.79 -8.13
N GLN A 31 3.30 2.64 -7.57
CA GLN A 31 3.91 2.61 -6.24
C GLN A 31 5.32 3.22 -6.22
N TYR A 32 6.13 2.99 -7.27
CA TYR A 32 7.47 3.56 -7.41
C TYR A 32 7.41 5.10 -7.37
N GLU A 33 6.59 5.71 -8.23
CA GLU A 33 6.44 7.17 -8.31
C GLU A 33 5.87 7.75 -7.01
N SER A 34 4.91 7.05 -6.39
CA SER A 34 4.37 7.43 -5.09
C SER A 34 5.47 7.44 -4.02
N THR A 35 6.31 6.42 -3.97
CA THR A 35 7.44 6.36 -3.03
C THR A 35 8.49 7.43 -3.31
N GLN A 36 8.79 7.74 -4.59
CA GLN A 36 9.65 8.87 -4.96
C GLN A 36 9.10 10.20 -4.43
N HIS A 37 7.78 10.40 -4.50
CA HIS A 37 7.14 11.59 -3.94
C HIS A 37 7.32 11.69 -2.42
N LEU A 38 7.14 10.60 -1.67
CA LEU A 38 7.36 10.58 -0.22
C LEU A 38 8.82 10.87 0.14
N LEU A 39 9.75 10.27 -0.60
CA LEU A 39 11.19 10.50 -0.42
C LEU A 39 11.56 11.97 -0.66
N ALA A 40 11.03 12.57 -1.74
CA ALA A 40 11.23 13.98 -2.07
C ALA A 40 10.61 14.92 -1.03
N ALA A 41 9.49 14.54 -0.41
CA ALA A 41 8.87 15.25 0.71
C ALA A 41 9.65 15.14 2.03
N GLY A 42 10.66 14.26 2.09
CA GLY A 42 11.60 14.17 3.22
C GLY A 42 11.31 13.08 4.23
N TYR A 43 10.29 12.23 4.00
CA TYR A 43 9.98 11.08 4.86
C TYR A 43 11.14 10.06 4.85
N ARG A 44 11.38 9.40 5.98
CA ARG A 44 12.56 8.56 6.21
C ARG A 44 12.29 7.25 6.95
N GLN A 45 11.19 7.13 7.65
CA GLN A 45 10.88 6.00 8.51
C GLN A 45 9.51 5.42 8.15
N PRO A 46 9.39 4.75 6.98
CA PRO A 46 8.13 4.17 6.56
C PRO A 46 7.75 2.96 7.41
N LEU A 47 6.48 2.89 7.76
CA LEU A 47 5.77 1.66 8.11
C LEU A 47 4.93 1.28 6.89
N CYS A 48 5.14 0.08 6.34
CA CYS A 48 4.40 -0.42 5.18
C CYS A 48 3.40 -1.49 5.62
N PHE A 49 2.13 -1.29 5.28
CA PHE A 49 1.06 -2.26 5.47
C PHE A 49 0.48 -2.67 4.12
N TRP A 50 0.98 -3.77 3.60
CA TRP A 50 0.60 -4.34 2.32
C TRP A 50 -0.69 -5.17 2.42
N LEU A 51 -1.39 -5.30 1.30
CA LEU A 51 -2.50 -6.24 1.14
C LEU A 51 -1.98 -7.70 1.19
N PRO A 52 -2.86 -8.73 1.09
CA PRO A 52 -2.42 -10.12 1.15
C PRO A 52 -1.34 -10.41 0.12
N GLU A 53 -0.31 -11.16 0.54
CA GLU A 53 0.85 -11.49 -0.29
C GLU A 53 0.47 -12.32 -1.52
N SER A 54 -0.65 -13.06 -1.45
CA SER A 54 -1.20 -13.83 -2.57
C SER A 54 -1.80 -12.97 -3.69
N ALA A 55 -2.09 -11.69 -3.44
CA ALA A 55 -2.64 -10.81 -4.45
C ALA A 55 -1.53 -10.29 -5.39
N LEU A 56 -1.74 -10.44 -6.70
CA LEU A 56 -0.76 -10.06 -7.73
C LEU A 56 -0.29 -8.60 -7.60
N ALA A 57 -1.24 -7.67 -7.43
CA ALA A 57 -0.96 -6.24 -7.27
C ALA A 57 -0.05 -5.96 -6.08
N THR A 58 -0.21 -6.68 -4.95
CA THR A 58 0.63 -6.52 -3.75
C THR A 58 2.11 -6.72 -4.07
N GLY A 59 2.42 -7.75 -4.86
CA GLY A 59 3.80 -8.04 -5.27
C GLY A 59 4.43 -6.90 -6.05
N TYR A 60 3.72 -6.39 -7.07
CA TYR A 60 4.20 -5.27 -7.89
C TYR A 60 4.31 -3.97 -7.12
N ARG A 61 3.34 -3.64 -6.25
CA ARG A 61 3.41 -2.46 -5.39
C ARG A 61 4.64 -2.56 -4.47
N ARG A 62 4.82 -3.66 -3.74
CA ARG A 62 5.99 -3.88 -2.87
C ARG A 62 7.30 -3.71 -3.65
N GLN A 63 7.42 -4.29 -4.84
CA GLN A 63 8.59 -4.13 -5.71
C GLN A 63 8.86 -2.67 -6.10
N GLY A 64 7.81 -1.91 -6.46
CA GLY A 64 7.92 -0.48 -6.80
C GLY A 64 8.44 0.35 -5.62
N PHE A 65 7.88 0.14 -4.44
CA PHE A 65 8.36 0.77 -3.20
C PHE A 65 9.83 0.42 -2.92
N GLU A 66 10.16 -0.88 -2.93
CA GLU A 66 11.51 -1.34 -2.61
C GLU A 66 12.55 -0.81 -3.59
N GLN A 67 12.23 -0.75 -4.88
CA GLN A 67 13.14 -0.21 -5.88
C GLN A 67 13.35 1.30 -5.65
N ALA A 68 12.28 2.08 -5.46
CA ALA A 68 12.41 3.51 -5.18
C ALA A 68 13.24 3.78 -3.92
N TRP A 69 13.09 2.93 -2.89
CA TRP A 69 13.86 3.02 -1.65
C TRP A 69 15.36 2.75 -1.88
N ARG A 70 15.70 1.67 -2.60
CA ARG A 70 17.08 1.33 -2.95
C ARG A 70 17.72 2.39 -3.86
N ASP A 71 16.98 2.92 -4.84
CA ASP A 71 17.45 3.97 -5.75
C ASP A 71 17.80 5.28 -5.01
N ALA A 72 17.11 5.55 -3.90
CA ALA A 72 17.44 6.65 -3.00
C ALA A 72 18.64 6.37 -2.09
N GLY A 73 19.34 5.24 -2.27
CA GLY A 73 20.52 4.84 -1.50
C GLY A 73 20.20 4.41 -0.07
N ARG A 74 18.96 3.97 0.19
CA ARG A 74 18.50 3.57 1.53
C ARG A 74 18.46 2.06 1.69
N ASP A 75 18.73 1.60 2.92
CA ASP A 75 18.66 0.19 3.27
C ASP A 75 17.22 -0.24 3.57
N LEU A 76 16.81 -1.38 3.02
CA LEU A 76 15.51 -1.99 3.31
C LEU A 76 15.47 -2.69 4.65
N ALA A 77 16.62 -3.04 5.25
CA ALA A 77 16.68 -3.62 6.57
C ALA A 77 16.10 -2.69 7.66
N GLU A 78 16.05 -1.38 7.39
CA GLU A 78 15.47 -0.37 8.28
C GLU A 78 13.94 -0.20 8.09
N VAL A 79 13.36 -0.79 7.03
CA VAL A 79 11.94 -0.65 6.70
C VAL A 79 11.11 -1.72 7.39
N LYS A 80 10.03 -1.29 8.04
CA LYS A 80 9.05 -2.18 8.67
C LYS A 80 7.95 -2.50 7.67
N GLN A 81 7.89 -3.73 7.18
CA GLN A 81 6.89 -4.17 6.21
C GLN A 81 6.04 -5.31 6.77
N PHE A 82 4.72 -5.19 6.61
CA PHE A 82 3.75 -6.16 7.08
C PHE A 82 2.72 -6.46 5.99
N HIS A 83 2.18 -7.67 5.99
CA HIS A 83 1.09 -8.07 5.10
C HIS A 83 -0.18 -8.31 5.90
N MET A 84 -1.29 -7.81 5.35
CA MET A 84 -2.64 -8.18 5.79
C MET A 84 -2.89 -9.66 5.50
N ALA A 85 -3.60 -10.35 6.40
CA ALA A 85 -4.07 -11.71 6.10
C ALA A 85 -5.21 -11.68 5.06
N THR A 86 -5.52 -12.82 4.44
CA THR A 86 -6.57 -12.89 3.42
C THR A 86 -7.95 -12.75 4.06
N GLY A 87 -8.75 -11.79 3.59
CA GLY A 87 -10.12 -11.54 4.04
C GLY A 87 -10.32 -10.12 4.57
N ASP A 88 -11.51 -9.57 4.38
CA ASP A 88 -11.79 -8.16 4.72
C ASP A 88 -11.81 -7.90 6.24
N ASP A 89 -12.02 -8.92 7.08
CA ASP A 89 -11.97 -8.75 8.54
C ASP A 89 -10.58 -8.30 9.04
N HIS A 90 -9.54 -8.61 8.27
CA HIS A 90 -8.14 -8.32 8.61
C HIS A 90 -7.71 -6.87 8.38
N TYR A 91 -8.57 -6.00 7.81
CA TYR A 91 -8.28 -4.56 7.81
C TYR A 91 -8.16 -4.00 9.23
N THR A 92 -8.89 -4.59 10.19
CA THR A 92 -8.85 -4.17 11.59
C THR A 92 -7.53 -4.52 12.29
N ASP A 93 -6.77 -5.48 11.77
CA ASP A 93 -5.45 -5.86 12.31
C ASP A 93 -4.44 -4.70 12.22
N LEU A 94 -4.64 -3.78 11.27
CA LEU A 94 -3.85 -2.55 11.18
C LEU A 94 -3.93 -1.71 12.46
N ALA A 95 -5.07 -1.69 13.16
CA ALA A 95 -5.17 -0.96 14.41
C ALA A 95 -4.24 -1.55 15.48
N SER A 96 -4.19 -2.87 15.59
CA SER A 96 -3.29 -3.59 16.49
C SER A 96 -1.82 -3.38 16.12
N LEU A 97 -1.50 -3.42 14.83
CA LEU A 97 -0.17 -3.12 14.31
C LEU A 97 0.27 -1.70 14.68
N LEU A 98 -0.57 -0.70 14.41
CA LEU A 98 -0.26 0.69 14.73
C LEU A 98 -0.05 0.86 16.24
N ASN A 99 -0.87 0.25 17.08
CA ASN A 99 -0.66 0.27 18.54
C ASN A 99 0.72 -0.25 18.97
N ALA A 100 1.22 -1.31 18.34
CA ALA A 100 2.55 -1.87 18.63
C ALA A 100 3.71 -0.94 18.21
N HIS A 101 3.44 -0.02 17.28
CA HIS A 101 4.41 0.97 16.76
C HIS A 101 4.31 2.34 17.44
N PHE A 102 3.55 2.47 18.53
CA PHE A 102 3.60 3.65 19.41
C PHE A 102 4.50 3.37 20.61
N LYS A 103 5.60 4.13 20.73
CA LYS A 103 6.51 4.08 21.88
C LYS A 103 6.42 5.38 22.66
N SER A 104 6.19 5.27 23.97
CA SER A 104 6.10 6.44 24.87
C SER A 104 5.14 7.52 24.37
N GLY A 105 4.03 7.12 23.75
CA GLY A 105 3.00 8.02 23.22
C GLY A 105 3.31 8.64 21.85
N LYS A 106 4.37 8.23 21.15
CA LYS A 106 4.70 8.71 19.80
C LYS A 106 4.86 7.54 18.81
N PRO A 107 4.48 7.72 17.54
CA PRO A 107 4.75 6.72 16.49
C PRO A 107 6.25 6.62 16.24
N ASP A 108 6.73 5.41 15.94
CA ASP A 108 8.12 5.14 15.58
C ASP A 108 8.35 5.05 14.05
N PHE A 109 7.51 5.78 13.31
CA PHE A 109 7.46 5.95 11.86
C PHE A 109 6.96 7.37 11.54
N ASP A 110 7.34 7.92 10.38
CA ASP A 110 6.94 9.26 9.92
C ASP A 110 5.99 9.23 8.72
N VAL A 111 5.86 8.07 8.07
CA VAL A 111 4.87 7.81 7.02
C VAL A 111 4.34 6.38 7.12
N LEU A 112 3.03 6.22 6.94
CA LEU A 112 2.39 4.93 6.76
C LEU A 112 2.00 4.75 5.30
N ILE A 113 2.52 3.69 4.67
CA ILE A 113 2.16 3.30 3.30
C ILE A 113 1.15 2.16 3.40
N CYS A 114 -0.09 2.43 3.01
CA CYS A 114 -1.19 1.47 3.01
C CYS A 114 -1.37 0.90 1.60
N GLY A 115 -1.55 -0.42 1.53
CA GLY A 115 -1.75 -1.11 0.26
C GLY A 115 -3.05 -0.72 -0.47
N ASN A 116 -4.02 -0.09 0.21
CA ASN A 116 -5.15 0.61 -0.39
C ASN A 116 -5.82 1.62 0.56
N ASP A 117 -6.84 2.31 0.05
CA ASP A 117 -7.59 3.34 0.77
C ASP A 117 -8.44 2.80 1.92
N ARG A 118 -8.85 1.52 1.89
CA ARG A 118 -9.55 0.90 3.03
C ARG A 118 -8.62 0.77 4.24
N ALA A 119 -7.39 0.33 4.01
CA ALA A 119 -6.35 0.33 5.04
C ALA A 119 -5.98 1.76 5.47
N ALA A 120 -5.86 2.71 4.53
CA ALA A 120 -5.62 4.11 4.85
C ALA A 120 -6.73 4.69 5.74
N PHE A 121 -7.99 4.35 5.49
CA PHE A 121 -9.12 4.78 6.30
C PHE A 121 -9.02 4.29 7.75
N VAL A 122 -8.70 3.02 7.96
CA VAL A 122 -8.44 2.48 9.33
C VAL A 122 -7.27 3.21 9.98
N ALA A 123 -6.19 3.47 9.22
CA ALA A 123 -5.04 4.20 9.74
C ALA A 123 -5.40 5.61 10.22
N TYR A 124 -6.14 6.37 9.42
CA TYR A 124 -6.61 7.70 9.78
C TYR A 124 -7.42 7.66 11.08
N GLN A 125 -8.36 6.73 11.21
CA GLN A 125 -9.15 6.59 12.43
C GLN A 125 -8.27 6.36 13.67
N VAL A 126 -7.29 5.47 13.57
CA VAL A 126 -6.41 5.11 14.69
C VAL A 126 -5.45 6.25 15.05
N LEU A 127 -4.83 6.89 14.05
CA LEU A 127 -3.88 7.97 14.24
C LEU A 127 -4.57 9.21 14.83
N LEU A 128 -5.72 9.61 14.28
CA LEU A 128 -6.50 10.74 14.77
C LEU A 128 -7.02 10.50 16.19
N ALA A 129 -7.48 9.29 16.51
CA ALA A 129 -7.91 8.91 17.86
C ALA A 129 -6.77 8.99 18.90
N LYS A 130 -5.51 8.92 18.45
CA LYS A 130 -4.32 9.09 19.29
C LYS A 130 -3.78 10.53 19.32
N GLY A 131 -4.47 11.47 18.67
CA GLY A 131 -4.06 12.87 18.59
C GLY A 131 -2.88 13.13 17.65
N VAL A 132 -2.55 12.20 16.75
CA VAL A 132 -1.53 12.42 15.71
C VAL A 132 -2.10 13.32 14.63
N ARG A 133 -1.36 14.37 14.25
CA ARG A 133 -1.74 15.26 13.16
C ARG A 133 -1.23 14.71 11.83
N ILE A 134 -2.12 14.66 10.85
CA ILE A 134 -1.80 14.20 9.49
C ILE A 134 -1.86 15.40 8.55
N PRO A 135 -0.81 15.68 7.74
CA PRO A 135 0.46 14.95 7.61
C PRO A 135 1.60 15.46 8.53
N GLN A 136 1.33 16.37 9.48
CA GLN A 136 2.39 17.11 10.18
C GLN A 136 3.23 16.25 11.13
N ASP A 137 2.64 15.23 11.75
CA ASP A 137 3.34 14.28 12.62
C ASP A 137 3.63 12.96 11.88
N VAL A 138 2.64 12.46 11.14
CA VAL A 138 2.74 11.24 10.31
C VAL A 138 1.94 11.45 9.03
N ALA A 139 2.55 11.19 7.88
CA ALA A 139 1.81 11.09 6.63
C ALA A 139 1.17 9.72 6.44
N VAL A 140 0.07 9.67 5.68
CA VAL A 140 -0.57 8.43 5.28
C VAL A 140 -0.71 8.43 3.76
N MET A 141 -0.24 7.36 3.13
CA MET A 141 -0.41 7.10 1.71
C MET A 141 -1.37 5.94 1.53
N GLY A 142 -2.44 6.16 0.78
CA GLY A 142 -3.35 5.12 0.32
C GLY A 142 -3.02 4.63 -1.10
N PHE A 143 -3.96 3.90 -1.68
CA PHE A 143 -3.93 3.41 -3.06
C PHE A 143 -5.39 3.10 -3.47
N ASP A 144 -5.70 3.31 -4.76
CA ASP A 144 -6.99 3.06 -5.44
C ASP A 144 -7.84 4.32 -5.72
N ASN A 145 -7.68 5.41 -4.95
CA ASN A 145 -8.58 6.58 -5.00
C ASN A 145 -10.06 6.18 -4.91
N LEU A 146 -10.37 5.35 -3.91
CA LEU A 146 -11.68 4.78 -3.69
C LEU A 146 -12.72 5.90 -3.55
N VAL A 147 -13.74 5.86 -4.41
CA VAL A 147 -14.80 6.88 -4.44
C VAL A 147 -15.43 7.03 -3.05
N GLY A 148 -15.54 8.28 -2.61
CA GLY A 148 -16.07 8.61 -1.28
C GLY A 148 -15.04 8.54 -0.15
N VAL A 149 -13.87 7.92 -0.38
CA VAL A 149 -12.75 7.89 0.56
C VAL A 149 -11.63 8.81 0.11
N GLY A 150 -11.30 8.85 -1.18
CA GLY A 150 -10.19 9.65 -1.72
C GLY A 150 -10.32 11.18 -1.52
N HIS A 151 -11.51 11.67 -1.16
CA HIS A 151 -11.73 13.09 -0.81
C HIS A 151 -11.68 13.36 0.70
N LEU A 152 -11.58 12.31 1.53
CA LEU A 152 -11.48 12.45 2.99
C LEU A 152 -10.05 12.78 3.45
N PHE A 153 -9.07 12.68 2.55
CA PHE A 153 -7.65 12.81 2.80
C PHE A 153 -7.02 13.83 1.85
#